data_AF-A0A9P8PQ17-F1
#
_entry.id   AF-A0A9P8PQ17-F1
#
_cell.length_a   1.000
_cell.length_b   1.000
_cell.length_c   1.000
_cell.angle_alpha   90.00
_cell.angle_beta   90.00
_cell.angle_gamma   90.00
#
_symmetry.space_group_name_H-M   'P 1'
#
loop_
_entity.id
_entity.type
_entity.pdbx_description
1 polymer ?
#
loop_
_entity_poly.entity_id
_entity_poly.type
_entity_poly.pdbx_seq_one_letter_code
_entity_poly.pdbx_strand_id
1 'polypeptide(L)'
;MSDRLTQLQICLDQLVEQFCATLNYVDKSHDLLPAENEEKLIDTTREIPSNDEFKSTINELSTDLILKTRQILTLIESLPGANVSQTEQLLKIQNLQRELLNVEQEKIDQTKKKDELQKFVNQLILEFSKDLINSK
;
A
#
# COMPACT_ATOMS: atom_id res chain seq x y z
N MET A 1 6.48 -4.83 4.42
CA MET A 1 5.59 -4.32 3.36
C MET A 1 4.87 -5.49 2.69
N SER A 2 3.94 -6.17 3.39
CA SER A 2 3.15 -7.30 2.86
C SER A 2 1.70 -6.92 2.53
N ASP A 3 1.35 -5.65 2.72
CA ASP A 3 -0.03 -5.15 2.60
C ASP A 3 -0.49 -4.93 1.15
N ARG A 4 0.26 -5.43 0.16
CA ARG A 4 -0.11 -5.31 -1.26
C ARG A 4 -1.31 -6.16 -1.62
N LEU A 5 -1.44 -7.35 -1.02
CA LEU A 5 -2.59 -8.22 -1.24
C LEU A 5 -3.88 -7.61 -0.66
N THR A 6 -3.80 -7.03 0.54
CA THR A 6 -4.92 -6.30 1.15
C THR A 6 -5.32 -5.08 0.30
N GLN A 7 -4.34 -4.31 -0.18
CA GLN A 7 -4.59 -3.17 -1.06
C GLN A 7 -5.27 -3.58 -2.36
N LEU A 8 -4.89 -4.72 -2.93
CA LEU A 8 -5.53 -5.28 -4.12
C LEU A 8 -6.99 -5.65 -3.84
N GLN A 9 -7.26 -6.29 -2.70
CA GLN A 9 -8.64 -6.60 -2.29
C GLN A 9 -9.49 -5.33 -2.14
N ILE A 10 -8.98 -4.32 -1.44
CA ILE A 10 -9.68 -3.03 -1.27
C ILE A 10 -9.95 -2.36 -2.63
N CYS A 11 -8.98 -2.39 -3.55
CA CYS A 11 -9.18 -1.81 -4.89
C CYS A 11 -10.23 -2.57 -5.70
N LEU A 12 -10.30 -3.89 -5.56
CA LEU A 12 -11.32 -4.71 -6.20
C LEU A 12 -12.71 -4.41 -5.64
N ASP A 13 -12.84 -4.30 -4.31
CA ASP A 13 -14.11 -3.97 -3.66
C ASP A 13 -14.61 -2.59 -4.11
N GLN A 14 -13.72 -1.59 -4.14
CA GLN A 14 -14.03 -0.25 -4.66
C GLN A 14 -14.46 -0.27 -6.13
N LEU A 15 -13.86 -1.11 -6.97
CA LEU A 15 -14.24 -1.24 -8.38
C LEU A 15 -15.67 -1.78 -8.52
N VAL A 16 -16.04 -2.78 -7.72
CA VAL A 16 -17.40 -3.34 -7.70
C VAL A 16 -18.41 -2.31 -7.23
N GLU A 17 -18.10 -1.55 -6.18
CA GLU A 17 -18.94 -0.44 -5.72
C GLU A 17 -19.15 0.60 -6.82
N GLN A 18 -18.09 0.98 -7.53
CA GLN A 18 -18.16 1.92 -8.65
C GLN A 18 -18.99 1.39 -9.82
N PHE A 19 -18.92 0.10 -10.14
CA PHE A 19 -19.80 -0.49 -11.16
C PHE A 19 -21.27 -0.37 -10.77
N CYS A 20 -21.61 -0.73 -9.53
CA CYS A 20 -22.98 -0.60 -9.03
C CYS A 20 -23.45 0.85 -9.01
N ALA A 21 -22.62 1.78 -8.54
CA ALA A 21 -22.94 3.21 -8.50
C ALA A 21 -23.15 3.79 -9.91
N THR A 22 -22.30 3.40 -10.88
CA THR A 22 -22.39 3.85 -12.27
C THR A 22 -23.67 3.34 -12.93
N LEU A 23 -24.00 2.06 -12.77
CA LEU A 23 -25.24 1.49 -13.30
C LEU A 23 -26.48 2.14 -12.67
N ASN A 24 -26.45 2.37 -11.35
CA ASN A 24 -27.55 3.05 -10.65
C ASN A 24 -27.72 4.50 -11.13
N TYR A 25 -26.63 5.20 -11.44
CA TYR A 25 -26.69 6.54 -12.01
C TYR A 25 -27.32 6.52 -13.40
N VAL A 26 -26.88 5.62 -14.28
CA VAL A 26 -27.46 5.47 -15.63
C VAL A 26 -28.95 5.14 -15.55
N ASP A 27 -29.35 4.20 -14.71
CA ASP A 27 -30.75 3.78 -14.57
C ASP A 27 -31.66 4.93 -14.11
N LYS A 28 -31.21 5.72 -13.13
CA LYS A 28 -32.02 6.79 -12.53
C LYS A 28 -31.97 8.11 -13.29
N SER A 29 -30.88 8.41 -13.97
CA SER A 29 -30.60 9.72 -14.55
C SER A 29 -30.67 9.75 -16.08
N HIS A 30 -30.95 8.63 -16.75
CA HIS A 30 -31.19 8.65 -18.20
C HIS A 30 -32.50 9.37 -18.53
N ASP A 31 -32.47 10.11 -19.63
CA ASP A 31 -33.62 10.82 -20.17
C ASP A 31 -34.41 9.91 -21.13
N LEU A 32 -35.73 10.07 -21.18
CA LEU A 32 -36.59 9.35 -22.11
C LEU A 32 -36.50 10.03 -23.48
N LEU A 33 -36.06 9.28 -24.49
CA LEU A 33 -36.07 9.74 -25.87
C LEU A 33 -37.48 9.52 -26.46
N PRO A 34 -38.11 10.54 -27.05
CA PRO A 34 -39.39 10.36 -27.72
C PRO A 34 -39.20 9.47 -28.95
N ALA A 35 -40.15 8.56 -29.19
CA ALA A 35 -40.23 7.84 -30.46
C ALA A 35 -40.61 8.80 -31.59
N GLU A 36 -40.31 8.44 -32.85
CA GLU A 36 -40.80 9.18 -34.02
C GLU A 36 -42.34 9.26 -33.92
N ASN A 37 -42.86 10.46 -33.62
CA ASN A 37 -44.28 10.84 -33.46
C ASN A 37 -44.89 10.83 -32.04
N GLU A 38 -44.10 10.77 -30.96
CA GLU A 38 -44.62 10.95 -29.59
C GLU A 38 -44.06 12.20 -28.90
N GLU A 39 -44.91 12.88 -28.11
CA GLU A 39 -44.46 13.95 -27.22
C GLU A 39 -43.61 13.35 -26.08
N LYS A 40 -42.52 14.05 -25.74
CA LYS A 40 -41.63 13.61 -24.67
C LYS A 40 -42.40 13.56 -23.34
N LEU A 41 -42.52 12.36 -22.78
CA LEU A 41 -43.08 12.19 -21.44
C LEU A 41 -42.11 12.79 -20.42
N ILE A 42 -42.55 13.84 -19.73
CA ILE A 42 -41.80 14.45 -18.63
C ILE A 42 -42.28 13.78 -17.34
N ASP A 43 -41.43 12.95 -16.74
CA ASP A 43 -41.69 12.41 -15.41
C ASP A 43 -41.49 13.51 -14.36
N THR A 44 -42.58 14.09 -13.84
CA THR A 44 -42.53 15.15 -12.82
C THR A 44 -42.03 14.67 -11.46
N THR A 45 -41.83 13.36 -11.28
CA THR A 45 -41.30 12.78 -10.03
C THR A 45 -39.78 12.59 -10.02
N ARG A 46 -39.09 12.81 -11.15
CA ARG A 46 -37.63 12.65 -11.28
C ARG A 46 -36.94 13.96 -11.65
N GLU A 47 -35.92 14.34 -10.89
CA GLU A 47 -34.94 15.34 -11.35
C GLU A 47 -34.00 14.67 -12.36
N ILE A 48 -34.27 14.86 -13.64
CA ILE A 48 -33.44 14.39 -14.74
C ILE A 48 -32.37 15.47 -15.02
N PRO A 49 -31.06 15.15 -14.94
CA PRO A 49 -30.01 16.11 -15.27
C PRO A 49 -30.08 16.49 -16.75
N SER A 50 -29.48 17.63 -17.11
CA SER A 50 -29.39 17.99 -18.52
C SER A 50 -28.55 16.95 -19.29
N ASN A 51 -28.79 16.83 -20.61
CA ASN A 51 -28.07 15.85 -21.43
C ASN A 51 -26.54 16.05 -21.38
N ASP A 52 -26.09 17.29 -21.29
CA ASP A 52 -24.68 17.65 -21.21
C ASP A 52 -24.08 17.28 -19.85
N GLU A 53 -24.79 17.54 -18.74
CA GLU A 53 -24.38 17.13 -17.39
C GLU A 53 -24.35 15.60 -17.26
N PHE A 54 -25.34 14.90 -17.81
CA PHE A 54 -25.38 13.44 -17.84
C PHE A 54 -24.18 12.87 -18.58
N LYS A 55 -23.91 13.35 -19.81
CA LYS A 55 -22.74 12.93 -20.60
C LYS A 55 -21.42 13.23 -19.89
N SER A 56 -21.30 14.40 -19.27
CA SER A 56 -20.11 14.77 -18.50
C SER A 56 -19.88 13.80 -17.34
N THR A 57 -20.94 13.49 -16.60
CA THR A 57 -20.87 12.57 -15.45
C THR A 57 -20.52 11.15 -15.89
N ILE A 58 -21.09 10.67 -17.00
CA ILE A 58 -20.75 9.36 -17.56
C ILE A 58 -19.27 9.28 -17.97
N ASN A 59 -18.74 10.36 -18.57
CA ASN A 59 -17.33 10.42 -18.94
C ASN A 59 -16.41 10.38 -17.72
N GLU A 60 -16.77 11.08 -16.63
CA GLU A 60 -16.04 11.06 -15.36
C GLU A 60 -16.05 9.65 -14.74
N LEU A 61 -17.23 9.06 -14.56
CA LEU A 61 -17.38 7.70 -14.01
C LEU A 61 -16.61 6.66 -14.84
N SER A 62 -16.67 6.77 -16.17
CA SER A 62 -15.93 5.88 -17.07
C SER A 62 -14.41 6.06 -16.93
N THR A 63 -13.95 7.30 -16.78
CA THR A 63 -12.53 7.61 -16.57
C THR A 63 -12.04 7.01 -15.26
N ASP A 64 -12.81 7.16 -14.19
CA ASP A 64 -12.48 6.60 -12.87
C ASP A 64 -12.37 5.08 -12.89
N LEU A 65 -13.31 4.39 -13.56
CA LEU A 65 -13.26 2.93 -13.73
C LEU A 65 -11.98 2.50 -14.47
N ILE A 66 -11.58 3.23 -15.51
CA ILE A 66 -10.34 2.95 -16.26
C ILE A 66 -9.11 3.15 -15.36
N LEU A 67 -9.08 4.26 -14.60
CA LEU A 67 -7.98 4.56 -13.69
C LEU A 67 -7.85 3.51 -12.59
N LYS A 68 -8.97 3.09 -11.99
CA LYS A 68 -8.99 2.02 -10.99
C LYS A 68 -8.54 0.67 -11.55
N THR A 69 -8.96 0.34 -12.77
CA THR A 69 -8.50 -0.87 -13.45
C THR A 69 -6.98 -0.84 -13.66
N ARG A 70 -6.41 0.29 -14.10
CA ARG A 70 -4.96 0.45 -14.23
C ARG A 70 -4.25 0.34 -12.88
N GLN A 71 -4.79 0.94 -11.82
CA GLN A 71 -4.24 0.82 -10.47
C GLN A 71 -4.18 -0.64 -10.01
N ILE A 72 -5.23 -1.41 -10.26
CA ILE A 72 -5.30 -2.85 -9.95
C ILE A 72 -4.21 -3.62 -10.71
N LEU A 73 -4.04 -3.36 -12.01
CA LEU A 73 -2.99 -4.02 -12.81
C LEU A 73 -1.59 -3.72 -12.28
N THR A 74 -1.29 -2.46 -11.95
CA THR A 74 0.00 -2.09 -11.33
C THR A 74 0.21 -2.75 -9.97
N LEU A 75 -0.86 -2.93 -9.19
CA LEU A 75 -0.78 -3.65 -7.91
C LEU A 75 -0.47 -5.13 -8.13
N ILE A 76 -1.08 -5.77 -9.13
CA ILE A 76 -0.80 -7.17 -9.49
C ILE A 76 0.67 -7.33 -9.92
N GLU A 77 1.16 -6.45 -10.79
CA GLU A 77 2.56 -6.47 -11.25
C GLU A 77 3.57 -6.26 -10.11
N SER A 78 3.19 -5.52 -9.08
CA SER A 78 4.04 -5.24 -7.91
C SER A 78 3.86 -6.23 -6.75
N LEU A 79 3.07 -7.31 -6.92
CA LEU A 79 2.90 -8.32 -5.88
C LEU A 79 4.23 -9.02 -5.55
N PRO A 80 4.66 -8.99 -4.27
CA PRO A 80 5.92 -9.61 -3.88
C PRO A 80 5.82 -11.12 -4.04
N GLY A 81 6.81 -11.71 -4.74
CA GLY A 81 6.88 -13.17 -4.91
C GLY A 81 5.96 -13.74 -5.99
N ALA A 82 5.24 -12.92 -6.77
CA ALA A 82 4.34 -13.39 -7.83
C ALA A 82 5.05 -14.24 -8.91
N ASN A 83 6.35 -14.02 -9.12
CA ASN A 83 7.16 -14.73 -10.12
C ASN A 83 8.17 -15.73 -9.52
N VAL A 84 8.07 -16.04 -8.23
CA VAL A 84 9.06 -16.86 -7.52
C VAL A 84 8.43 -18.17 -7.08
N SER A 85 9.08 -19.30 -7.35
CA SER A 85 8.59 -20.60 -6.92
C SER A 85 8.63 -20.76 -5.40
N GLN A 86 7.75 -21.60 -4.84
CA GLN A 86 7.75 -21.87 -3.39
C GLN A 86 9.09 -22.43 -2.91
N THR A 87 9.75 -23.27 -3.73
CA THR A 87 11.07 -23.84 -3.41
C THR A 87 12.14 -22.75 -3.30
N GLU A 88 12.19 -21.81 -4.24
CA GLU A 88 13.11 -20.66 -4.18
C GLU A 88 12.83 -19.77 -2.97
N GLN A 89 11.55 -19.55 -2.65
CA GLN A 89 11.15 -18.79 -1.45
C GLN A 89 11.65 -19.49 -0.17
N LEU A 90 11.46 -20.80 -0.05
CA LEU A 90 11.94 -21.58 1.11
C LEU A 90 13.46 -21.59 1.22
N LEU A 91 14.17 -21.76 0.11
CA LEU A 91 15.63 -21.68 0.08
C LEU A 91 16.11 -20.29 0.52
N LYS A 92 15.44 -19.23 0.07
CA LYS A 92 15.76 -17.86 0.49
C LYS A 92 15.52 -17.65 1.98
N ILE A 93 14.44 -18.21 2.54
CA ILE A 93 14.17 -18.18 3.98
C ILE A 93 15.30 -18.87 4.75
N GLN A 94 15.71 -20.08 4.34
CA GLN A 94 16.78 -20.82 5.00
C GLN A 94 18.13 -20.08 4.95
N ASN A 95 18.44 -19.45 3.81
CA ASN A 95 19.67 -18.66 3.68
C ASN A 95 19.65 -17.42 4.57
N LEU A 96 18.53 -16.69 4.59
CA LEU A 96 18.37 -15.52 5.47
C LEU A 96 18.45 -15.91 6.95
N GLN A 97 17.89 -17.07 7.35
CA GLN A 97 18.02 -17.58 8.71
C GLN A 97 19.48 -17.85 9.09
N ARG A 98 20.26 -18.47 8.19
CA ARG A 98 21.68 -18.72 8.42
C ARG A 98 22.48 -17.42 8.51
N GLU A 99 22.20 -16.48 7.63
CA GLU A 99 22.84 -15.16 7.64
C GLU A 99 22.52 -14.39 8.93
N LEU A 100 21.27 -14.44 9.38
CA LEU A 100 20.83 -13.83 10.63
C LEU A 100 21.63 -14.35 11.83
N LEU A 101 21.81 -15.67 11.93
CA LEU A 101 22.60 -16.29 13.01
C LEU A 101 24.06 -15.80 13.01
N ASN A 102 24.67 -15.69 11.83
CA ASN A 102 26.04 -15.21 11.71
C ASN A 102 26.17 -13.74 12.14
N VAL A 103 25.27 -12.88 11.65
CA VAL A 103 25.24 -11.46 11.99
C VAL A 103 24.96 -11.25 13.48
N GLU A 104 24.10 -12.07 14.08
CA GLU A 104 23.80 -12.01 15.51
C GLU A 104 25.02 -12.41 16.37
N GLN A 105 25.75 -13.45 15.97
CA GLN A 105 26.99 -13.85 16.65
C GLN A 105 28.06 -12.76 16.55
N GLU A 106 28.24 -12.17 15.38
CA GLU A 106 29.16 -11.04 15.20
C GLU A 106 28.78 -9.86 16.09
N LYS A 107 27.48 -9.51 16.14
CA LYS A 107 26.97 -8.47 17.02
C LYS A 107 27.32 -8.74 18.49
N ILE A 108 27.15 -9.98 18.96
CA ILE A 108 27.51 -10.38 20.34
C ILE A 108 29.00 -10.15 20.60
N ASP A 109 29.86 -10.58 19.70
CA ASP A 109 31.31 -10.49 19.90
C ASP A 109 31.81 -9.03 19.82
N GLN A 110 31.24 -8.21 18.94
CA GLN A 110 31.52 -6.77 18.91
C GLN A 110 31.02 -6.06 20.18
N THR A 111 29.86 -6.48 20.71
CA THR A 111 29.34 -5.93 21.97
C THR A 111 30.27 -6.25 23.14
N LYS A 112 30.79 -7.48 23.22
CA LYS A 112 31.79 -7.87 24.25
C LYS A 112 33.04 -7.01 24.16
N LYS A 113 33.61 -6.85 22.97
CA LYS A 113 34.80 -6.00 22.75
C LYS A 113 34.54 -4.55 23.15
N LYS A 114 33.37 -4.01 22.80
CA LYS A 114 32.94 -2.67 23.19
C LYS A 114 32.91 -2.53 24.71
N ASP A 115 32.33 -3.50 25.41
CA ASP A 115 32.20 -3.47 26.88
C ASP A 115 33.56 -3.59 27.57
N GLU A 116 34.49 -4.39 27.03
CA GLU A 116 35.86 -4.50 27.53
C GLU A 116 36.62 -3.17 27.38
N LEU A 117 36.57 -2.56 26.19
CA LEU A 117 37.18 -1.25 25.94
C LEU A 117 36.58 -0.18 26.84
N GLN A 118 35.26 -0.20 27.05
CA GLN A 118 34.58 0.73 27.93
C GLN A 118 35.07 0.60 29.38
N LYS A 119 35.27 -0.64 29.87
CA LYS A 119 35.85 -0.87 31.22
C LYS A 119 37.27 -0.34 31.32
N PHE A 120 38.10 -0.57 30.30
CA PHE A 120 39.48 -0.09 30.28
C PHE A 120 39.56 1.44 30.34
N VAL A 121 38.77 2.14 29.52
CA VAL A 121 38.73 3.61 29.53
C VAL A 121 38.21 4.13 30.87
N ASN A 122 37.18 3.51 31.45
CA ASN A 122 36.69 3.89 32.77
C ASN A 122 37.76 3.73 33.85
N GLN A 123 38.57 2.66 33.79
CA GLN A 123 39.66 2.47 34.74
C GLN A 123 40.72 3.56 34.64
N LEU A 124 41.15 3.90 33.41
CA LEU A 124 42.10 5.00 33.17
C LEU A 124 41.58 6.34 33.73
N ILE A 125 40.30 6.64 33.52
CA ILE A 125 39.66 7.86 34.06
C ILE A 125 39.69 7.86 35.59
N LEU A 126 39.40 6.71 36.23
CA LEU A 126 39.41 6.58 37.69
C LEU A 126 40.82 6.71 38.28
N GLU A 127 41.82 6.10 37.63
CA GLU A 127 43.24 6.22 38.03
C GLU A 127 43.71 7.67 37.93
N PHE A 128 43.49 8.32 36.78
CA PHE A 128 43.81 9.73 36.59
C PHE A 128 43.13 10.65 37.62
N SER A 129 41.85 10.40 37.91
CA SER A 129 41.10 11.18 38.92
C SER A 129 41.68 11.01 40.33
N LYS A 130 42.12 9.79 40.68
CA LYS A 130 42.76 9.52 41.98
C LYS A 130 44.12 10.22 42.10
N ASP A 131 44.94 10.15 41.06
CA ASP A 131 46.25 10.81 41.03
C ASP A 131 46.11 12.33 41.17
N LEU A 132 45.09 12.92 40.53
CA LEU A 132 44.81 14.35 40.61
C LEU A 132 44.34 14.79 42.01
N ILE A 133 43.61 13.91 42.72
CA ILE A 133 43.24 14.13 44.14
C ILE A 133 44.47 14.03 45.04
N ASN A 134 45.32 13.02 44.84
CA ASN A 134 46.51 12.77 45.67
C ASN A 134 47.65 13.79 45.42
N SER A 135 47.63 14.48 44.28
CA SER A 135 48.59 15.54 43.93
C SER A 135 48.23 16.92 44.51
N LYS A 136 47.08 17.08 45.18
CA LYS A 136 46.67 18.30 45.88
C LYS A 136 46.93 18.18 47.38
#